data_AF-A0A760VKN4-F1
#
_entry.id   AF-A0A760VKN4-F1
#
_cell.length_a   1.000
_cell.length_b   1.000
_cell.length_c   1.000
_cell.angle_alpha   90.00
_cell.angle_beta   90.00
_cell.angle_gamma   90.00
#
_symmetry.space_group_name_H-M   'P 1'
#
loop_
_entity.id
_entity.type
_entity.pdbx_description
1 polymer ?
#
loop_
_entity_poly.entity_id
_entity_poly.type
_entity_poly.pdbx_seq_one_letter_code
_entity_poly.pdbx_strand_id
1 'polypeptide(L)'
;MEENIMLRLNSAGTGFLTINATDNDPPLRGKPVELFIGYNDQPVKWFSGYVESDSHTGRGLRKLMVREAAAILQYPLNVSMQHPTLKQVAKHIEDVTGLRVQLPDADYTSTPIPHLTHNGNGYQLMTLIGRTFSIPDYVWYPSIDGIIYAGSFADCRFARRPVQLPVDITKGDHGANGWTIQTIPMMRPGVVMNGHRINQVQLQGDSMMVSWSDGRQSPVQRQVETLYPELGNKTHLPRMGRVISPTENTTQGDLHDEFRPRYAVNVQLLDENGNPAKDTPVYNAVPIPVPMAGSESGMFQYPPAGTLVTLAHVDGRPDKPIITGTHASGQSLPDIKPGEQLQQQRAEVFQRVHTDGTWQRETDQAIREKSTDRTIENTTETRTSTTRNVTVKANSTMTVLGTYKLMSGHIQHIADGDYAVAATKKLMQHAESAELDVTRTWTTTAQNATHNVAQTLEEKIGQIKKSVAGQMQQIVAPQVWFGSSTINTLNLMLELCDTVQQLAQQTAQHTHTNNGSSQPTNSGSISATAATAGNLKAKYSTVIKQ
;
A
#
# COMPACT_ATOMS: atom_id res chain seq x y z
N MET A 1 65.94 1.46 36.83
CA MET A 1 64.70 1.87 36.14
C MET A 1 63.59 1.15 36.88
N GLU A 2 62.49 1.83 37.18
CA GLU A 2 61.28 1.13 37.65
C GLU A 2 60.29 1.11 36.50
N GLU A 3 59.99 -0.09 36.01
CA GLU A 3 59.04 -0.31 34.93
C GLU A 3 57.77 -1.00 35.45
N ASN A 4 56.63 -0.48 35.02
CA ASN A 4 55.33 -1.09 35.23
C ASN A 4 54.52 -0.96 33.93
N ILE A 5 54.62 -1.96 33.06
CA ILE A 5 53.98 -1.97 31.75
C ILE A 5 53.00 -3.11 31.65
N MET A 6 51.80 -2.82 31.18
CA MET A 6 50.69 -3.74 31.07
C MET A 6 50.24 -3.85 29.62
N LEU A 7 50.32 -5.06 29.08
CA LEU A 7 49.76 -5.43 27.79
C LEU A 7 48.41 -6.11 28.00
N ARG A 8 47.45 -5.86 27.11
CA ARG A 8 46.10 -6.43 27.19
C ARG A 8 45.66 -6.95 25.83
N LEU A 9 44.88 -8.03 25.83
CA LEU A 9 44.16 -8.49 24.66
C LEU A 9 42.99 -7.53 24.40
N ASN A 10 42.70 -7.22 23.13
CA ASN A 10 41.64 -6.30 22.73
C ASN A 10 41.77 -4.86 23.29
N SER A 11 42.99 -4.42 23.59
CA SER A 11 43.29 -3.06 24.05
C SER A 11 44.74 -2.70 23.71
N ALA A 12 45.09 -1.42 23.71
CA ALA A 12 46.49 -1.01 23.69
C ALA A 12 47.14 -1.25 25.06
N GLY A 13 48.41 -1.62 25.03
CA GLY A 13 49.27 -1.68 26.19
C GLY A 13 49.62 -0.28 26.71
N THR A 14 49.75 -0.17 28.02
CA THR A 14 50.00 1.08 28.73
C THR A 14 50.93 0.82 29.91
N GLY A 15 51.75 1.79 30.28
CA GLY A 15 52.59 1.64 31.47
C GLY A 15 53.26 2.92 31.91
N PHE A 16 54.09 2.76 32.94
CA PHE A 16 54.98 3.80 33.44
C PHE A 16 56.42 3.31 33.43
N LEU A 17 57.33 4.20 33.04
CA LEU A 17 58.78 4.03 33.13
C LEU A 17 59.36 5.17 33.96
N THR A 18 60.19 4.83 34.95
CA THR A 18 60.94 5.83 35.72
C THR A 18 62.39 5.84 35.28
N ILE A 19 62.82 6.94 34.66
CA ILE A 19 64.19 7.13 34.15
C ILE A 19 64.95 8.18 34.96
N ASN A 20 66.28 8.05 34.99
CA ASN A 20 67.14 9.14 35.44
C ASN A 20 67.25 10.18 34.32
N ALA A 21 67.04 11.45 34.65
CA ALA A 21 67.19 12.54 33.70
C ALA A 21 67.64 13.81 34.43
N THR A 22 68.46 14.62 33.78
CA THR A 22 68.87 15.93 34.27
C THR A 22 67.77 16.97 33.99
N ASP A 23 67.75 18.06 34.76
CA ASP A 23 66.75 19.13 34.60
C ASP A 23 66.83 19.82 33.22
N ASN A 24 67.95 19.68 32.51
CA ASN A 24 68.17 20.26 31.18
C ASN A 24 67.76 19.35 30.02
N ASP A 25 67.38 18.08 30.26
CA ASP A 25 66.99 17.17 29.17
C ASP A 25 65.65 17.61 28.53
N PRO A 26 65.51 17.57 27.19
CA PRO A 26 64.26 17.96 26.54
C PRO A 26 63.09 17.06 26.95
N PRO A 27 61.83 17.54 26.90
CA PRO A 27 60.66 16.71 27.14
C PRO A 27 60.60 15.53 26.16
N LEU A 28 60.28 14.34 26.68
CA LEU A 28 60.24 13.11 25.87
C LEU A 28 58.85 12.82 25.30
N ARG A 29 57.84 13.65 25.57
CA ARG A 29 56.48 13.49 25.06
C ARG A 29 56.48 13.34 23.53
N GLY A 30 55.80 12.31 23.03
CA GLY A 30 55.71 11.96 21.61
C GLY A 30 56.92 11.23 21.04
N LYS A 31 58.00 11.03 21.81
CA LYS A 31 59.15 10.23 21.37
C LYS A 31 58.81 8.74 21.39
N PRO A 32 59.34 7.94 20.45
CA PRO A 32 59.18 6.49 20.46
C PRO A 32 59.91 5.87 21.67
N VAL A 33 59.35 4.79 22.19
CA VAL A 33 59.90 4.01 23.30
C VAL A 33 59.88 2.54 22.91
N GLU A 34 61.00 1.88 23.08
CA GLU A 34 61.12 0.43 22.94
C GLU A 34 61.72 -0.15 24.22
N LEU A 35 61.05 -1.14 24.81
CA LEU A 35 61.57 -1.91 25.93
C LEU A 35 61.96 -3.29 25.43
N PHE A 36 63.18 -3.70 25.74
CA PHE A 36 63.68 -5.05 25.46
C PHE A 36 63.87 -5.79 26.78
N ILE A 37 63.42 -7.05 26.83
CA ILE A 37 63.59 -7.94 27.99
C ILE A 37 64.12 -9.29 27.49
N GLY A 38 64.92 -9.96 28.30
CA GLY A 38 65.52 -11.24 27.92
C GLY A 38 66.41 -11.81 29.00
N TYR A 39 67.03 -12.95 28.68
CA TYR A 39 68.01 -13.60 29.52
C TYR A 39 69.35 -13.65 28.78
N ASN A 40 70.46 -13.78 29.53
CA ASN A 40 71.80 -14.06 29.00
C ASN A 40 72.23 -13.12 27.85
N ASP A 41 72.01 -11.81 28.01
CA ASP A 41 72.35 -10.78 27.02
C ASP A 41 71.71 -10.98 25.63
N GLN A 42 70.59 -11.69 25.55
CA GLN A 42 69.76 -11.82 24.34
C GLN A 42 68.38 -11.18 24.56
N PRO A 43 68.31 -9.84 24.66
CA PRO A 43 67.06 -9.15 24.91
C PRO A 43 66.19 -9.11 23.64
N VAL A 44 64.91 -9.45 23.76
CA VAL A 44 63.93 -9.32 22.68
C VAL A 44 63.03 -8.12 22.97
N LYS A 45 62.59 -7.44 21.91
CA LYS A 45 61.63 -6.34 22.05
C LYS A 45 60.37 -6.87 22.74
N TRP A 46 59.80 -6.14 23.68
CA TRP A 46 58.60 -6.56 24.39
C TRP A 46 57.52 -5.49 24.40
N PHE A 47 57.92 -4.23 24.46
CA PHE A 47 57.02 -3.10 24.28
C PHE A 47 57.57 -2.17 23.21
N SER A 48 56.69 -1.70 22.33
CA SER A 48 57.00 -0.66 21.35
C SER A 48 55.85 0.34 21.34
N GLY A 49 56.16 1.61 21.52
CA GLY A 49 55.15 2.64 21.70
C GLY A 49 55.74 4.04 21.71
N TYR A 50 55.08 4.95 22.40
CA TYR A 50 55.51 6.33 22.55
C TYR A 50 55.25 6.85 23.96
N VAL A 51 55.91 7.95 24.32
CA VAL A 51 55.66 8.67 25.58
C VAL A 51 54.41 9.54 25.43
N GLU A 52 53.33 9.20 26.13
CA GLU A 52 52.08 9.97 26.19
C GLU A 52 52.23 11.21 27.06
N SER A 53 52.87 11.05 28.23
CA SER A 53 53.16 12.15 29.16
C SER A 53 54.54 11.97 29.82
N ASP A 54 55.17 13.09 30.12
CA ASP A 54 56.47 13.20 30.78
C ASP A 54 56.26 14.06 32.05
N SER A 55 56.50 13.48 33.22
CA SER A 55 56.28 14.12 34.52
C SER A 55 57.54 14.10 35.36
N HIS A 56 58.02 15.28 35.77
CA HIS A 56 59.14 15.44 36.69
C HIS A 56 58.71 15.10 38.12
N THR A 57 59.40 14.15 38.74
CA THR A 57 59.10 13.71 40.12
C THR A 57 60.06 14.27 41.17
N GLY A 58 61.02 15.11 40.76
CA GLY A 58 62.09 15.67 41.60
C GLY A 58 63.27 14.70 41.82
N ARG A 59 64.44 15.22 42.23
CA ARG A 59 65.69 14.46 42.49
C ARG A 59 66.29 13.72 41.27
N GLY A 60 66.22 14.31 40.07
CA GLY A 60 66.83 13.73 38.86
C GLY A 60 66.08 12.52 38.28
N LEU A 61 64.79 12.36 38.62
CA LEU A 61 63.91 11.31 38.12
C LEU A 61 62.76 11.89 37.28
N ARG A 62 62.43 11.20 36.18
CA ARG A 62 61.24 11.46 35.35
C ARG A 62 60.39 10.21 35.26
N LYS A 63 59.08 10.38 35.42
CA LYS A 63 58.08 9.34 35.22
C LYS A 63 57.40 9.55 33.86
N LEU A 64 57.62 8.61 32.96
CA LEU A 64 57.05 8.59 31.63
C LEU A 64 55.82 7.69 31.62
N MET A 65 54.67 8.21 31.19
CA MET A 65 53.54 7.36 30.81
C MET A 65 53.73 6.94 29.36
N VAL A 66 53.77 5.63 29.11
CA VAL A 66 53.99 5.07 27.78
C VAL A 66 52.76 4.31 27.30
N ARG A 67 52.51 4.34 25.99
CA ARG A 67 51.42 3.61 25.34
C ARG A 67 51.86 3.01 24.02
N GLU A 68 51.30 1.85 23.66
CA GLU A 68 51.48 1.28 22.31
C GLU A 68 50.81 2.19 21.27
N ALA A 69 51.26 2.13 20.01
CA ALA A 69 50.68 2.94 18.92
C ALA A 69 49.16 2.74 18.76
N ALA A 70 48.65 1.55 19.09
CA ALA A 70 47.22 1.24 19.12
C ALA A 70 46.40 2.17 20.04
N ALA A 71 47.04 2.92 20.96
CA ALA A 71 46.36 3.90 21.79
C ALA A 71 45.71 5.04 20.99
N ILE A 72 46.12 5.27 19.75
CA ILE A 72 45.45 6.22 18.84
C ILE A 72 43.97 5.84 18.59
N LEU A 73 43.58 4.58 18.81
CA LEU A 73 42.20 4.11 18.75
C LEU A 73 41.30 4.70 19.86
N GLN A 74 41.85 5.45 20.83
CA GLN A 74 41.04 6.22 21.78
C GLN A 74 40.35 7.42 21.14
N TYR A 75 40.87 7.90 20.01
CA TYR A 75 40.32 9.04 19.27
C TYR A 75 39.20 8.61 18.32
N PRO A 76 38.35 9.55 17.86
CA PRO A 76 37.26 9.27 16.95
C PRO A 76 37.73 8.55 15.67
N LEU A 77 37.01 7.49 15.31
CA LEU A 77 37.29 6.67 14.13
C LEU A 77 35.95 6.24 13.52
N ASN A 78 35.31 7.17 12.83
CA ASN A 78 33.96 6.98 12.30
C ASN A 78 33.99 6.20 10.98
N VAL A 79 32.95 5.40 10.75
CA VAL A 79 32.79 4.58 9.54
C VAL A 79 31.35 4.67 9.07
N SER A 80 31.14 4.82 7.77
CA SER A 80 29.84 4.65 7.12
C SER A 80 30.07 4.09 5.71
N MET A 81 29.91 2.77 5.57
CA MET A 81 30.19 2.05 4.33
C MET A 81 29.01 1.15 3.96
N GLN A 82 28.71 1.05 2.65
CA GLN A 82 27.80 0.05 2.09
C GLN A 82 28.62 -1.09 1.50
N HIS A 83 28.19 -2.33 1.73
CA HIS A 83 28.88 -3.51 1.20
C HIS A 83 30.37 -3.68 1.57
N PRO A 84 30.88 -3.22 2.74
CA PRO A 84 32.29 -3.36 3.03
C PRO A 84 32.69 -4.81 3.31
N THR A 85 33.91 -5.17 2.95
CA THR A 85 34.63 -6.34 3.44
C THR A 85 35.49 -5.96 4.65
N LEU A 86 35.89 -6.91 5.49
CA LEU A 86 36.79 -6.62 6.62
C LEU A 86 38.12 -6.03 6.14
N LYS A 87 38.61 -6.44 4.96
CA LYS A 87 39.80 -5.86 4.30
C LYS A 87 39.65 -4.35 4.07
N GLN A 88 38.48 -3.89 3.62
CA GLN A 88 38.23 -2.47 3.41
C GLN A 88 38.13 -1.70 4.74
N VAL A 89 37.55 -2.30 5.77
CA VAL A 89 37.49 -1.70 7.11
C VAL A 89 38.87 -1.60 7.72
N ALA A 90 39.69 -2.65 7.60
CA ALA A 90 41.09 -2.65 8.00
C ALA A 90 41.85 -1.54 7.29
N LYS A 91 41.73 -1.44 5.96
CA LYS A 91 42.34 -0.35 5.19
C LYS A 91 41.89 1.04 5.65
N HIS A 92 40.62 1.23 5.99
CA HIS A 92 40.13 2.51 6.54
C HIS A 92 40.77 2.83 7.88
N ILE A 93 40.92 1.84 8.77
CA ILE A 93 41.66 2.01 10.03
C ILE A 93 43.09 2.44 9.72
N GLU A 94 43.77 1.78 8.77
CA GLU A 94 45.13 2.13 8.37
C GLU A 94 45.23 3.56 7.82
N ASP A 95 44.34 3.94 6.89
CA ASP A 95 44.35 5.23 6.21
C ASP A 95 44.08 6.40 7.19
N VAL A 96 43.25 6.20 8.22
CA VAL A 96 42.92 7.24 9.21
C VAL A 96 43.93 7.32 10.35
N THR A 97 44.46 6.18 10.81
CA THR A 97 45.30 6.13 12.03
C THR A 97 46.79 6.02 11.74
N GLY A 98 47.18 5.64 10.53
CA GLY A 98 48.56 5.25 10.19
C GLY A 98 48.99 3.91 10.79
N LEU A 99 48.11 3.20 11.50
CA LEU A 99 48.38 1.84 11.96
C LEU A 99 48.42 0.87 10.77
N ARG A 100 48.99 -0.31 10.99
CA ARG A 100 48.91 -1.43 10.05
C ARG A 100 48.04 -2.51 10.64
N VAL A 101 47.14 -3.09 9.85
CA VAL A 101 46.18 -4.11 10.29
C VAL A 101 46.43 -5.39 9.50
N GLN A 102 46.81 -6.44 10.20
CA GLN A 102 46.96 -7.79 9.65
C GLN A 102 45.69 -8.59 9.90
N LEU A 103 45.12 -9.11 8.82
CA LEU A 103 43.98 -10.03 8.84
C LEU A 103 44.46 -11.46 8.55
N PRO A 104 43.80 -12.50 9.07
CA PRO A 104 44.09 -13.88 8.71
C PRO A 104 43.59 -14.22 7.29
N ASP A 105 44.04 -15.35 6.77
CA ASP A 105 43.48 -15.92 5.54
C ASP A 105 42.22 -16.73 5.88
N ALA A 106 41.07 -16.04 5.91
CA ALA A 106 39.77 -16.60 6.24
C ALA A 106 38.66 -15.95 5.40
N ASP A 107 37.61 -16.73 5.07
CA ASP A 107 36.53 -16.30 4.17
C ASP A 107 35.84 -15.00 4.64
N TYR A 108 35.57 -14.90 5.95
CA TYR A 108 34.92 -13.73 6.56
C TYR A 108 35.67 -12.41 6.34
N THR A 109 36.97 -12.47 5.99
CA THR A 109 37.74 -11.26 5.72
C THR A 109 37.36 -10.58 4.40
N SER A 110 36.80 -11.36 3.47
CA SER A 110 36.49 -10.95 2.10
C SER A 110 34.99 -11.03 1.80
N THR A 111 34.17 -11.62 2.66
CA THR A 111 32.72 -11.59 2.55
C THR A 111 32.19 -10.17 2.80
N PRO A 112 31.46 -9.56 1.84
CA PRO A 112 30.84 -8.25 2.05
C PRO A 112 29.62 -8.36 2.96
N ILE A 113 29.43 -7.37 3.83
CA ILE A 113 28.24 -7.22 4.69
C ILE A 113 27.34 -6.08 4.19
N PRO A 114 26.02 -6.06 4.46
CA PRO A 114 25.14 -5.02 3.92
C PRO A 114 25.61 -3.59 4.23
N HIS A 115 25.90 -3.30 5.51
CA HIS A 115 26.32 -1.98 5.97
C HIS A 115 27.23 -2.08 7.19
N LEU A 116 28.14 -1.12 7.33
CA LEU A 116 28.85 -0.82 8.58
C LEU A 116 28.74 0.68 8.86
N THR A 117 28.09 1.01 9.97
CA THR A 117 28.01 2.37 10.49
C THR A 117 28.50 2.39 11.92
N HIS A 118 29.46 3.26 12.20
CA HIS A 118 30.04 3.46 13.53
C HIS A 118 30.37 4.94 13.72
N ASN A 119 29.97 5.49 14.87
CA ASN A 119 30.31 6.84 15.29
C ASN A 119 30.80 6.76 16.73
N GLY A 120 32.10 6.92 16.93
CA GLY A 120 32.75 6.65 18.20
C GLY A 120 34.26 6.51 18.03
N ASN A 121 34.93 5.96 19.04
CA ASN A 121 36.37 5.76 18.97
C ASN A 121 36.75 4.43 18.29
N GLY A 122 38.03 4.30 17.95
CA GLY A 122 38.58 3.09 17.34
C GLY A 122 38.41 1.83 18.19
N TYR A 123 38.51 1.91 19.52
CA TYR A 123 38.28 0.74 20.40
C TYR A 123 36.87 0.17 20.25
N GLN A 124 35.87 1.05 20.16
CA GLN A 124 34.49 0.67 19.93
C GLN A 124 34.32 0.06 18.53
N LEU A 125 34.97 0.61 17.50
CA LEU A 125 34.94 0.01 16.16
C LEU A 125 35.54 -1.40 16.19
N MET A 126 36.71 -1.56 16.81
CA MET A 126 37.38 -2.87 16.91
C MET A 126 36.48 -3.88 17.62
N THR A 127 35.81 -3.48 18.69
CA THR A 127 34.84 -4.34 19.39
C THR A 127 33.64 -4.71 18.50
N LEU A 128 33.15 -3.76 17.69
CA LEU A 128 32.02 -3.95 16.80
C LEU A 128 32.32 -4.92 15.65
N ILE A 129 33.54 -4.90 15.10
CA ILE A 129 33.95 -5.71 13.95
C ILE A 129 33.62 -7.20 14.13
N GLY A 130 33.91 -7.78 15.29
CA GLY A 130 33.67 -9.20 15.55
C GLY A 130 32.20 -9.59 15.34
N ARG A 131 31.28 -8.79 15.86
CA ARG A 131 29.83 -9.01 15.71
C ARG A 131 29.36 -8.75 14.29
N THR A 132 29.77 -7.62 13.70
CA THR A 132 29.31 -7.18 12.37
C THR A 132 29.70 -8.15 11.25
N PHE A 133 30.89 -8.75 11.32
CA PHE A 133 31.36 -9.75 10.35
C PHE A 133 31.11 -11.19 10.80
N SER A 134 30.38 -11.41 11.91
CA SER A 134 30.11 -12.74 12.48
C SER A 134 31.38 -13.58 12.70
N ILE A 135 32.47 -12.95 13.16
CA ILE A 135 33.77 -13.59 13.37
C ILE A 135 33.73 -14.41 14.66
N PRO A 136 33.95 -15.74 14.61
CA PRO A 136 33.98 -16.57 15.82
C PRO A 136 35.12 -16.15 16.73
N ASP A 137 34.86 -16.03 18.04
CA ASP A 137 35.89 -15.76 19.06
C ASP A 137 36.87 -14.63 18.65
N TYR A 138 36.29 -13.50 18.23
CA TYR A 138 37.04 -12.37 17.70
C TYR A 138 38.02 -11.77 18.71
N VAL A 139 39.26 -11.58 18.27
CA VAL A 139 40.32 -10.92 19.01
C VAL A 139 41.07 -9.93 18.13
N TRP A 140 41.65 -8.92 18.77
CA TRP A 140 42.64 -8.04 18.18
C TRP A 140 43.74 -7.71 19.18
N TYR A 141 44.96 -7.52 18.69
CA TYR A 141 46.09 -7.12 19.53
C TYR A 141 47.20 -6.48 18.69
N PRO A 142 47.92 -5.48 19.22
CA PRO A 142 49.15 -5.00 18.61
C PRO A 142 50.26 -6.05 18.71
N SER A 143 50.96 -6.27 17.61
CA SER A 143 52.20 -7.04 17.59
C SER A 143 53.36 -6.21 18.15
N ILE A 144 54.47 -6.89 18.40
CA ILE A 144 55.75 -6.30 18.80
C ILE A 144 56.27 -5.21 17.85
N ASP A 145 55.88 -5.29 16.57
CA ASP A 145 56.28 -4.38 15.50
C ASP A 145 55.23 -3.27 15.28
N GLY A 146 54.20 -3.20 16.13
CA GLY A 146 53.12 -2.23 16.04
C GLY A 146 52.00 -2.58 15.05
N ILE A 147 52.08 -3.72 14.36
CA ILE A 147 51.02 -4.21 13.45
C ILE A 147 49.88 -4.81 14.29
N ILE A 148 48.66 -4.35 14.08
CA ILE A 148 47.47 -4.87 14.76
C ILE A 148 46.98 -6.12 14.05
N TYR A 149 46.95 -7.25 14.75
CA TYR A 149 46.17 -8.40 14.29
C TYR A 149 44.68 -8.17 14.58
N ALA A 150 43.78 -8.53 13.67
CA ALA A 150 42.34 -8.57 13.90
C ALA A 150 41.70 -9.79 13.21
N GLY A 151 41.03 -10.66 13.97
CA GLY A 151 40.43 -11.89 13.43
C GLY A 151 39.95 -12.85 14.51
N SER A 152 39.52 -14.05 14.11
CA SER A 152 39.19 -15.14 15.02
C SER A 152 40.42 -15.58 15.81
N PHE A 153 40.25 -15.90 17.08
CA PHE A 153 41.35 -16.45 17.87
C PHE A 153 41.95 -17.72 17.24
N ALA A 154 41.13 -18.58 16.63
CA ALA A 154 41.60 -19.81 15.99
C ALA A 154 42.61 -19.55 14.85
N ASP A 155 42.52 -18.39 14.23
CA ASP A 155 43.37 -17.97 13.11
C ASP A 155 44.58 -17.14 13.58
N CYS A 156 44.65 -16.80 14.87
CA CYS A 156 45.75 -16.05 15.43
C CYS A 156 46.95 -16.95 15.76
N ARG A 157 48.14 -16.35 15.90
CA ARG A 157 49.39 -17.09 16.15
C ARG A 157 49.39 -17.87 17.48
N PHE A 158 48.56 -17.47 18.44
CA PHE A 158 48.55 -18.04 19.79
C PHE A 158 47.74 -19.33 19.89
N ALA A 159 46.69 -19.50 19.08
CA ALA A 159 45.83 -20.68 19.12
C ALA A 159 46.59 -21.99 18.83
N ARG A 160 47.65 -21.91 18.02
CA ARG A 160 48.45 -23.07 17.59
C ARG A 160 49.66 -23.35 18.49
N ARG A 161 49.85 -22.58 19.58
CA ARG A 161 51.03 -22.65 20.45
C ARG A 161 50.67 -22.54 21.93
N PRO A 162 49.86 -23.47 22.46
CA PRO A 162 49.65 -23.53 23.91
C PRO A 162 50.96 -23.84 24.61
N VAL A 163 51.17 -23.21 25.77
CA VAL A 163 52.37 -23.39 26.58
C VAL A 163 51.97 -24.05 27.90
N GLN A 164 52.70 -25.08 28.28
CA GLN A 164 52.65 -25.67 29.61
C GLN A 164 53.85 -25.18 30.40
N LEU A 165 53.59 -24.47 31.49
CA LEU A 165 54.65 -23.94 32.35
C LEU A 165 54.69 -24.72 33.67
N PRO A 166 55.89 -25.14 34.12
CA PRO A 166 56.05 -25.80 35.41
C PRO A 166 55.69 -24.85 36.56
N VAL A 167 55.19 -25.38 37.68
CA VAL A 167 54.75 -24.57 38.82
C VAL A 167 55.91 -23.75 39.43
N ASP A 168 57.15 -24.24 39.31
CA ASP A 168 58.35 -23.64 39.91
C ASP A 168 58.72 -22.26 39.35
N ILE A 169 58.18 -21.87 38.18
CA ILE A 169 58.39 -20.52 37.62
C ILE A 169 57.45 -19.45 38.21
N THR A 170 56.52 -19.84 39.08
CA THR A 170 55.62 -18.92 39.78
C THR A 170 56.29 -18.30 41.00
N LYS A 171 56.11 -16.98 41.19
CA LYS A 171 56.60 -16.24 42.36
C LYS A 171 55.42 -15.90 43.27
N GLY A 172 55.28 -16.60 44.40
CA GLY A 172 54.27 -16.29 45.43
C GLY A 172 52.88 -16.88 45.17
N ASP A 173 51.89 -16.39 45.92
CA ASP A 173 50.52 -16.93 45.95
C ASP A 173 49.78 -16.77 44.61
N HIS A 174 49.11 -17.85 44.19
CA HIS A 174 48.27 -17.89 42.99
C HIS A 174 46.87 -17.35 43.30
N GLY A 175 46.48 -16.27 42.62
CA GLY A 175 45.06 -15.90 42.54
C GLY A 175 44.32 -16.89 41.64
N ALA A 176 43.02 -17.06 41.86
CA ALA A 176 42.19 -17.97 41.05
C ALA A 176 42.26 -17.67 39.53
N ASN A 177 42.46 -16.40 39.15
CA ASN A 177 42.40 -15.93 37.76
C ASN A 177 43.68 -15.20 37.31
N GLY A 178 44.78 -15.38 38.04
CA GLY A 178 46.04 -14.75 37.67
C GLY A 178 47.22 -15.17 38.53
N TRP A 179 48.39 -15.27 37.89
CA TRP A 179 49.63 -15.76 38.47
C TRP A 179 50.72 -14.72 38.35
N THR A 180 51.57 -14.64 39.37
CA THR A 180 52.86 -13.93 39.27
C THR A 180 53.92 -14.95 38.87
N ILE A 181 54.63 -14.68 37.78
CA ILE A 181 55.65 -15.56 37.20
C ILE A 181 56.97 -14.82 37.02
N GLN A 182 58.06 -15.56 36.84
CA GLN A 182 59.31 -15.02 36.31
C GLN A 182 59.06 -14.35 34.95
N THR A 183 59.81 -13.29 34.63
CA THR A 183 59.68 -12.54 33.37
C THR A 183 59.96 -13.44 32.16
N ILE A 184 58.93 -13.87 31.42
CA ILE A 184 59.08 -14.68 30.20
C ILE A 184 58.96 -13.75 28.97
N PRO A 185 60.04 -13.52 28.20
CA PRO A 185 60.04 -12.54 27.11
C PRO A 185 58.98 -12.77 26.01
N MET A 186 58.59 -14.03 25.81
CA MET A 186 57.58 -14.42 24.82
C MET A 186 56.14 -14.34 25.35
N MET A 187 55.94 -14.07 26.64
CA MET A 187 54.62 -14.00 27.25
C MET A 187 53.88 -12.75 26.77
N ARG A 188 52.69 -12.98 26.21
CA ARG A 188 51.84 -11.94 25.60
C ARG A 188 50.37 -12.22 25.89
N PRO A 189 49.51 -11.18 25.93
CA PRO A 189 48.07 -11.39 25.89
C PRO A 189 47.68 -12.20 24.64
N GLY A 190 46.83 -13.20 24.84
CA GLY A 190 46.42 -14.19 23.84
C GLY A 190 47.10 -15.55 23.97
N VAL A 191 48.26 -15.66 24.64
CA VAL A 191 48.91 -16.96 24.89
C VAL A 191 47.97 -17.86 25.70
N VAL A 192 47.85 -19.13 25.30
CA VAL A 192 47.15 -20.14 26.10
C VAL A 192 48.17 -20.80 27.02
N MET A 193 48.12 -20.48 28.30
CA MET A 193 49.03 -20.97 29.33
C MET A 193 48.28 -21.91 30.26
N ASN A 194 48.72 -23.17 30.38
CA ASN A 194 48.10 -24.18 31.26
C ASN A 194 46.58 -24.33 31.04
N GLY A 195 46.12 -24.20 29.79
CA GLY A 195 44.69 -24.27 29.42
C GLY A 195 43.92 -22.94 29.55
N HIS A 196 44.53 -21.89 30.11
CA HIS A 196 43.91 -20.58 30.26
C HIS A 196 44.42 -19.58 29.23
N ARG A 197 43.53 -18.88 28.53
CA ARG A 197 43.90 -17.79 27.63
C ARG A 197 44.24 -16.55 28.43
N ILE A 198 45.47 -16.08 28.35
CA ILE A 198 45.91 -14.88 29.05
C ILE A 198 45.26 -13.64 28.41
N ASN A 199 44.55 -12.84 29.20
CA ASN A 199 43.93 -11.58 28.76
C ASN A 199 44.84 -10.37 29.03
N GLN A 200 45.70 -10.45 30.03
CA GLN A 200 46.59 -9.35 30.43
C GLN A 200 47.93 -9.88 30.94
N VAL A 201 49.01 -9.19 30.56
CA VAL A 201 50.38 -9.44 31.05
C VAL A 201 50.95 -8.12 31.55
N GLN A 202 51.31 -8.05 32.82
CA GLN A 202 51.89 -6.86 33.45
C GLN A 202 53.32 -7.15 33.90
N LEU A 203 54.29 -6.47 33.31
CA LEU A 203 55.70 -6.51 33.70
C LEU A 203 55.94 -5.52 34.84
N GLN A 204 56.53 -6.00 35.93
CA GLN A 204 56.96 -5.18 37.07
C GLN A 204 58.33 -5.67 37.55
N GLY A 205 59.39 -4.94 37.17
CA GLY A 205 60.78 -5.36 37.40
C GLY A 205 61.05 -6.78 36.86
N ASP A 206 61.57 -7.65 37.72
CA ASP A 206 61.94 -9.04 37.36
C ASP A 206 60.77 -10.03 37.40
N SER A 207 59.52 -9.55 37.43
CA SER A 207 58.33 -10.41 37.50
C SER A 207 57.25 -9.98 36.52
N MET A 208 56.44 -10.94 36.09
CA MET A 208 55.24 -10.69 35.30
C MET A 208 53.99 -11.18 36.03
N MET A 209 52.94 -10.37 36.07
CA MET A 209 51.60 -10.78 36.49
C MET A 209 50.77 -11.09 35.24
N VAL A 210 50.39 -12.35 35.09
CA VAL A 210 49.50 -12.82 34.01
C VAL A 210 48.10 -13.05 34.56
N SER A 211 47.06 -12.65 33.83
CA SER A 211 45.67 -12.87 34.24
C SER A 211 44.76 -13.21 33.07
N TRP A 212 43.69 -13.95 33.35
CA TRP A 212 42.73 -14.45 32.37
C TRP A 212 41.30 -14.37 32.91
N SER A 213 40.32 -14.62 32.03
CA SER A 213 38.92 -14.71 32.41
C SER A 213 38.41 -16.15 32.22
N ASP A 214 37.84 -16.75 33.26
CA ASP A 214 37.26 -18.11 33.20
C ASP A 214 35.87 -18.16 32.55
N GLY A 215 35.50 -17.14 31.77
CA GLY A 215 34.13 -16.96 31.25
C GLY A 215 33.09 -16.59 32.31
N ARG A 216 33.46 -16.55 33.60
CA ARG A 216 32.58 -16.06 34.67
C ARG A 216 32.39 -14.56 34.52
N GLN A 217 31.13 -14.12 34.61
CA GLN A 217 30.79 -12.70 34.67
C GLN A 217 31.57 -12.02 35.79
N SER A 218 32.12 -10.84 35.48
CA SER A 218 32.84 -10.04 36.47
C SER A 218 31.88 -9.62 37.61
N PRO A 219 32.39 -9.33 38.83
CA PRO A 219 31.56 -8.81 39.91
C PRO A 219 30.78 -7.57 39.51
N VAL A 220 31.40 -6.67 38.73
CA VAL A 220 30.76 -5.47 38.18
C VAL A 220 29.64 -5.85 37.24
N GLN A 221 29.87 -6.78 36.31
CA GLN A 221 28.83 -7.24 35.38
C GLN A 221 27.64 -7.84 36.13
N ARG A 222 27.88 -8.70 37.14
CA ARG A 222 26.79 -9.27 37.95
C ARG A 222 26.02 -8.19 38.70
N GLN A 223 26.71 -7.23 39.29
CA GLN A 223 26.07 -6.13 40.01
C GLN A 223 25.22 -5.27 39.06
N VAL A 224 25.73 -4.99 37.85
CA VAL A 224 25.00 -4.28 36.81
C VAL A 224 23.77 -5.07 36.37
N GLU A 225 23.89 -6.35 36.01
CA GLU A 225 22.75 -7.17 35.59
C GLU A 225 21.75 -7.44 36.72
N THR A 226 22.19 -7.34 37.99
CA THR A 226 21.28 -7.40 39.15
C THR A 226 20.47 -6.11 39.31
N LEU A 227 21.11 -4.94 39.10
CA LEU A 227 20.45 -3.64 39.19
C LEU A 227 19.62 -3.32 37.94
N TYR A 228 20.04 -3.87 36.79
CA TYR A 228 19.51 -3.62 35.45
C TYR A 228 19.31 -4.95 34.72
N PRO A 229 18.30 -5.76 35.12
CA PRO A 229 18.06 -7.07 34.54
C PRO A 229 17.74 -7.02 33.04
N GLU A 230 17.27 -5.89 32.52
CA GLU A 230 17.06 -5.64 31.09
C GLU A 230 18.36 -5.67 30.28
N LEU A 231 19.51 -5.41 30.90
CA LEU A 231 20.83 -5.54 30.26
C LEU A 231 21.20 -7.01 30.08
N GLY A 232 20.96 -7.84 31.11
CA GLY A 232 21.17 -9.29 31.04
C GLY A 232 20.24 -9.98 30.03
N ASN A 233 18.95 -9.62 30.06
CA ASN A 233 17.94 -10.18 29.15
C ASN A 233 17.90 -9.52 27.77
N LYS A 234 18.70 -8.46 27.56
CA LYS A 234 18.71 -7.63 26.34
C LYS A 234 17.35 -7.03 25.95
N THR A 235 16.42 -6.88 26.89
CA THR A 235 15.09 -6.29 26.62
C THR A 235 15.13 -4.77 26.43
N HIS A 236 16.25 -4.12 26.80
CA HIS A 236 16.55 -2.74 26.45
C HIS A 236 16.80 -2.51 24.94
N LEU A 237 17.04 -3.58 24.17
CA LEU A 237 17.29 -3.50 22.73
C LEU A 237 16.07 -3.97 21.96
N PRO A 238 15.64 -3.25 20.91
CA PRO A 238 14.75 -3.80 19.91
C PRO A 238 15.40 -5.00 19.22
N ARG A 239 14.61 -6.06 18.99
CA ARG A 239 15.09 -7.29 18.36
C ARG A 239 14.17 -7.68 17.21
N MET A 240 14.73 -8.32 16.19
CA MET A 240 13.91 -8.84 15.11
C MET A 240 13.20 -10.13 15.53
N GLY A 241 11.97 -10.26 15.06
CA GLY A 241 11.18 -11.48 15.13
C GLY A 241 10.54 -11.77 13.79
N ARG A 242 9.95 -12.96 13.70
CA ARG A 242 9.20 -13.43 12.53
C ARG A 242 7.80 -13.83 12.97
N VAL A 243 6.79 -13.29 12.28
CA VAL A 243 5.38 -13.63 12.52
C VAL A 243 5.16 -15.11 12.20
N ILE A 244 4.50 -15.83 13.12
CA ILE A 244 4.11 -17.23 12.94
C ILE A 244 2.66 -17.31 12.50
N SER A 245 1.77 -16.61 13.22
CA SER A 245 0.32 -16.64 12.98
C SER A 245 -0.38 -15.49 13.72
N PRO A 246 -1.54 -15.03 13.23
CA PRO A 246 -2.49 -14.28 14.06
C PRO A 246 -2.93 -15.09 15.27
N THR A 247 -3.10 -14.44 16.42
CA THR A 247 -3.51 -15.12 17.67
C THR A 247 -4.99 -15.53 17.62
N GLU A 248 -5.87 -14.60 17.25
CA GLU A 248 -7.30 -14.83 17.07
C GLU A 248 -7.93 -13.77 16.15
N ASN A 249 -9.17 -14.02 15.71
CA ASN A 249 -9.96 -13.02 14.96
C ASN A 249 -10.59 -12.01 15.92
N THR A 250 -10.81 -10.78 15.44
CA THR A 250 -11.59 -9.76 16.14
C THR A 250 -13.02 -9.67 15.60
N THR A 251 -13.95 -9.27 16.45
CA THR A 251 -15.35 -8.96 16.11
C THR A 251 -15.72 -7.55 16.61
N GLN A 252 -16.80 -6.96 16.09
CA GLN A 252 -17.19 -5.60 16.47
C GLN A 252 -17.42 -5.49 17.99
N GLY A 253 -16.90 -4.44 18.61
CA GLY A 253 -16.99 -4.20 20.06
C GLY A 253 -15.98 -4.97 20.91
N ASP A 254 -15.15 -5.82 20.32
CA ASP A 254 -14.08 -6.49 21.05
C ASP A 254 -13.09 -5.46 21.65
N LEU A 255 -12.80 -5.61 22.94
CA LEU A 255 -11.81 -4.80 23.62
C LEU A 255 -10.40 -5.31 23.34
N HIS A 256 -9.47 -4.37 23.15
CA HIS A 256 -8.04 -4.62 23.07
C HIS A 256 -7.39 -4.06 24.34
N ASP A 257 -7.00 -4.93 25.26
CA ASP A 257 -6.33 -4.57 26.51
C ASP A 257 -5.08 -5.42 26.77
N GLU A 258 -4.38 -5.14 27.87
CA GLU A 258 -3.15 -5.84 28.25
C GLU A 258 -3.39 -7.33 28.60
N PHE A 259 -4.58 -7.68 29.06
CA PHE A 259 -4.93 -9.05 29.43
C PHE A 259 -5.27 -9.91 28.20
N ARG A 260 -5.90 -9.31 27.18
CA ARG A 260 -6.25 -9.94 25.91
C ARG A 260 -6.03 -8.98 24.74
N PRO A 261 -4.78 -8.84 24.27
CA PRO A 261 -4.50 -8.06 23.06
C PRO A 261 -4.99 -8.84 21.84
N ARG A 262 -6.26 -8.68 21.46
CA ARG A 262 -6.87 -9.47 20.37
C ARG A 262 -6.26 -9.19 18.99
N TYR A 263 -5.79 -7.97 18.77
CA TYR A 263 -5.09 -7.57 17.56
C TYR A 263 -3.58 -7.83 17.73
N ALA A 264 -3.24 -9.11 17.77
CA ALA A 264 -1.90 -9.61 18.06
C ALA A 264 -1.52 -10.81 17.20
N VAL A 265 -0.22 -11.12 17.20
CA VAL A 265 0.38 -12.26 16.52
C VAL A 265 1.31 -13.03 17.44
N ASN A 266 1.51 -14.31 17.14
CA ASN A 266 2.56 -15.11 17.73
C ASN A 266 3.87 -14.88 16.96
N VAL A 267 4.99 -14.72 17.66
CA VAL A 267 6.27 -14.29 17.08
C VAL A 267 7.42 -15.20 17.50
N GLN A 268 8.22 -15.64 16.52
CA GLN A 268 9.51 -16.30 16.74
C GLN A 268 10.60 -15.24 16.84
N LEU A 269 11.27 -15.14 17.98
CA LEU A 269 12.41 -14.22 18.14
C LEU A 269 13.60 -14.70 17.30
N LEU A 270 14.33 -13.77 16.69
CA LEU A 270 15.54 -14.04 15.92
C LEU A 270 16.81 -13.62 16.68
N ASP A 271 17.93 -14.26 16.34
CA ASP A 271 19.27 -13.87 16.76
C ASP A 271 19.83 -12.74 15.87
N GLU A 272 21.04 -12.29 16.18
CA GLU A 272 21.71 -11.19 15.46
C GLU A 272 22.00 -11.52 13.99
N ASN A 273 21.93 -12.81 13.61
CA ASN A 273 22.18 -13.31 12.26
C ASN A 273 20.87 -13.65 11.52
N GLY A 274 19.71 -13.39 12.12
CA GLY A 274 18.40 -13.66 11.53
C GLY A 274 17.92 -15.11 11.63
N ASN A 275 18.65 -15.98 12.36
CA ASN A 275 18.20 -17.34 12.65
C ASN A 275 17.27 -17.35 13.88
N PRO A 276 16.47 -18.40 14.09
CA PRO A 276 15.70 -18.54 15.33
C PRO A 276 16.60 -18.44 16.56
N ALA A 277 16.25 -17.54 17.48
CA ALA A 277 16.99 -17.39 18.73
C ALA A 277 16.93 -18.71 19.51
N LYS A 278 18.10 -19.25 19.86
CA LYS A 278 18.21 -20.48 20.65
C LYS A 278 17.59 -20.30 22.03
N ASP A 279 17.05 -21.38 22.56
CA ASP A 279 16.49 -21.46 23.91
C ASP A 279 15.42 -20.40 24.23
N THR A 280 14.77 -19.86 23.19
CA THR A 280 13.75 -18.81 23.31
C THR A 280 12.39 -19.35 22.86
N PRO A 281 11.36 -19.31 23.73
CA PRO A 281 10.02 -19.75 23.35
C PRO A 281 9.37 -18.79 22.34
N VAL A 282 8.25 -19.23 21.76
CA VAL A 282 7.39 -18.36 20.96
C VAL A 282 6.76 -17.31 21.87
N TYR A 283 6.77 -16.07 21.40
CA TYR A 283 6.09 -14.96 22.09
C TYR A 283 4.65 -14.97 21.62
N ASN A 284 3.72 -15.30 22.52
CA ASN A 284 2.31 -15.39 22.18
C ASN A 284 1.63 -14.03 22.35
N ALA A 285 0.66 -13.74 21.48
CA ALA A 285 -0.20 -12.57 21.57
C ALA A 285 0.58 -11.24 21.69
N VAL A 286 1.63 -11.07 20.88
CA VAL A 286 2.36 -9.79 20.81
C VAL A 286 1.51 -8.77 20.03
N PRO A 287 1.13 -7.63 20.64
CA PRO A 287 0.29 -6.62 19.99
C PRO A 287 0.92 -6.07 18.70
N ILE A 288 0.09 -5.92 17.67
CA ILE A 288 0.47 -5.31 16.38
C ILE A 288 0.25 -3.79 16.46
N PRO A 289 1.15 -2.95 15.94
CA PRO A 289 0.95 -1.51 15.92
C PRO A 289 -0.20 -1.13 14.98
N VAL A 290 -1.01 -0.17 15.40
CA VAL A 290 -2.07 0.44 14.58
C VAL A 290 -1.62 1.85 14.19
N PRO A 291 -1.32 2.14 12.90
CA PRO A 291 -0.78 3.44 12.48
C PRO A 291 -1.64 4.65 12.85
N MET A 292 -2.97 4.47 12.89
CA MET A 292 -3.94 5.49 13.30
C MET A 292 -4.90 4.85 14.31
N ALA A 293 -4.57 4.85 15.60
CA ALA A 293 -5.38 4.16 16.62
C ALA A 293 -6.54 5.02 17.15
N GLY A 294 -7.72 4.41 17.30
CA GLY A 294 -8.87 4.97 18.01
C GLY A 294 -9.96 3.93 18.25
N SER A 295 -10.99 4.26 19.03
CA SER A 295 -12.14 3.35 19.24
C SER A 295 -12.81 3.06 17.91
N GLU A 296 -12.84 1.77 17.53
CA GLU A 296 -13.38 1.29 16.24
C GLU A 296 -12.82 2.03 15.01
N SER A 297 -11.60 2.59 15.08
CA SER A 297 -11.00 3.36 13.99
C SER A 297 -9.51 3.07 13.80
N GLY A 298 -9.07 3.11 12.54
CA GLY A 298 -7.68 2.93 12.15
C GLY A 298 -7.43 2.12 10.88
N MET A 299 -6.16 1.87 10.59
CA MET A 299 -5.72 0.96 9.52
C MET A 299 -5.29 -0.36 10.14
N PHE A 300 -6.08 -1.41 9.92
CA PHE A 300 -5.85 -2.74 10.46
C PHE A 300 -5.47 -3.70 9.34
N GLN A 301 -4.33 -4.37 9.49
CA GLN A 301 -3.85 -5.43 8.61
C GLN A 301 -2.98 -6.38 9.41
N TYR A 302 -3.43 -7.63 9.55
CA TYR A 302 -2.58 -8.67 10.12
C TYR A 302 -1.38 -8.91 9.19
N PRO A 303 -0.14 -8.83 9.70
CA PRO A 303 1.02 -9.22 8.91
C PRO A 303 0.94 -10.73 8.63
N PRO A 304 1.17 -11.17 7.37
CA PRO A 304 1.21 -12.58 7.05
C PRO A 304 2.28 -13.36 7.84
N ALA A 305 2.10 -14.68 7.94
CA ALA A 305 3.15 -15.56 8.46
C ALA A 305 4.45 -15.38 7.65
N GLY A 306 5.57 -15.31 8.35
CA GLY A 306 6.89 -15.06 7.75
C GLY A 306 7.30 -13.59 7.69
N THR A 307 6.39 -12.63 7.88
CA THR A 307 6.74 -11.19 7.95
C THR A 307 7.73 -10.92 9.09
N LEU A 308 8.78 -10.15 8.80
CA LEU A 308 9.74 -9.71 9.82
C LEU A 308 9.17 -8.50 10.58
N VAL A 309 9.34 -8.52 11.90
CA VAL A 309 8.84 -7.49 12.81
C VAL A 309 9.92 -7.07 13.81
N THR A 310 9.93 -5.80 14.19
CA THR A 310 10.72 -5.33 15.34
C THR A 310 9.92 -5.55 16.61
N LEU A 311 10.41 -6.38 17.53
CA LEU A 311 9.91 -6.43 18.90
C LEU A 311 10.67 -5.45 19.78
N ALA A 312 9.94 -4.75 20.63
CA ALA A 312 10.47 -4.03 21.78
C ALA A 312 9.75 -4.47 23.05
N HIS A 313 10.28 -4.07 24.20
CA HIS A 313 9.67 -4.30 25.50
C HIS A 313 9.40 -2.95 26.15
N VAL A 314 8.14 -2.67 26.49
CA VAL A 314 7.78 -1.41 27.15
C VAL A 314 8.51 -1.32 28.49
N ASP A 315 9.22 -0.22 28.73
CA ASP A 315 10.06 -0.01 29.92
C ASP A 315 11.13 -1.11 30.15
N GLY A 316 11.53 -1.83 29.10
CA GLY A 316 12.47 -2.96 29.21
C GLY A 316 11.88 -4.21 29.89
N ARG A 317 10.56 -4.24 30.13
CA ARG A 317 9.88 -5.34 30.83
C ARG A 317 9.64 -6.56 29.94
N PRO A 318 10.16 -7.75 30.30
CA PRO A 318 9.95 -8.97 29.50
C PRO A 318 8.47 -9.37 29.32
N ASP A 319 7.59 -8.99 30.25
CA ASP A 319 6.15 -9.29 30.20
C ASP A 319 5.34 -8.36 29.30
N LYS A 320 5.95 -7.29 28.75
CA LYS A 320 5.27 -6.32 27.88
C LYS A 320 5.91 -6.24 26.48
N PRO A 321 5.96 -7.36 25.71
CA PRO A 321 6.44 -7.31 24.35
C PRO A 321 5.45 -6.56 23.46
N ILE A 322 5.96 -5.73 22.55
CA ILE A 322 5.18 -5.02 21.54
C ILE A 322 5.88 -5.08 20.19
N ILE A 323 5.12 -5.10 19.10
CA ILE A 323 5.68 -4.85 17.77
C ILE A 323 5.70 -3.34 17.53
N THR A 324 6.85 -2.81 17.14
CA THR A 324 7.01 -1.38 16.81
C THR A 324 7.12 -1.12 15.32
N GLY A 325 7.36 -2.16 14.51
CA GLY A 325 7.43 -2.03 13.06
C GLY A 325 7.33 -3.37 12.33
N THR A 326 6.74 -3.33 11.14
CA THR A 326 6.66 -4.45 10.19
C THR A 326 7.55 -4.15 8.99
N HIS A 327 8.39 -5.11 8.59
CA HIS A 327 9.40 -4.91 7.55
C HIS A 327 9.03 -5.62 6.25
N ALA A 328 9.28 -4.95 5.14
CA ALA A 328 9.09 -5.52 3.80
C ALA A 328 10.27 -6.41 3.35
N SER A 329 11.33 -6.53 4.15
CA SER A 329 12.48 -7.38 3.82
C SER A 329 12.05 -8.83 3.58
N GLY A 330 12.44 -9.38 2.42
CA GLY A 330 12.04 -10.73 1.99
C GLY A 330 10.67 -10.81 1.30
N GLN A 331 9.96 -9.69 1.13
CA GLN A 331 8.69 -9.61 0.42
C GLN A 331 8.87 -8.99 -0.97
N SER A 332 8.01 -9.37 -1.92
CA SER A 332 7.88 -8.67 -3.19
C SER A 332 7.16 -7.34 -2.98
N LEU A 333 7.70 -6.27 -3.54
CA LEU A 333 7.11 -4.93 -3.44
C LEU A 333 6.15 -4.67 -4.61
N PRO A 334 5.08 -3.89 -4.40
CA PRO A 334 4.28 -3.38 -5.49
C PRO A 334 5.05 -2.35 -6.32
N ASP A 335 4.62 -2.10 -7.55
CA ASP A 335 5.12 -0.99 -8.36
C ASP A 335 4.64 0.34 -7.75
N ILE A 336 5.56 1.08 -7.12
CA ILE A 336 5.29 2.37 -6.46
C ILE A 336 6.45 3.34 -6.70
N LYS A 337 6.12 4.59 -7.04
CA LYS A 337 7.08 5.66 -7.28
C LYS A 337 7.12 6.64 -6.10
N PRO A 338 8.25 7.34 -5.89
CA PRO A 338 8.30 8.42 -4.90
C PRO A 338 7.19 9.45 -5.12
N GLY A 339 6.45 9.78 -4.06
CA GLY A 339 5.33 10.72 -4.07
C GLY A 339 3.95 10.10 -4.26
N GLU A 340 3.86 8.83 -4.63
CA GLU A 340 2.58 8.12 -4.71
C GLU A 340 2.14 7.59 -3.34
N GLN A 341 0.82 7.36 -3.19
CA GLN A 341 0.26 6.63 -2.06
C GLN A 341 -0.47 5.40 -2.58
N LEU A 342 -0.22 4.24 -1.96
CA LEU A 342 -0.75 2.96 -2.44
C LEU A 342 -1.16 2.08 -1.26
N GLN A 343 -2.44 1.73 -1.22
CA GLN A 343 -2.97 0.66 -0.39
C GLN A 343 -3.36 -0.50 -1.29
N GLN A 344 -2.70 -1.65 -1.14
CA GLN A 344 -2.81 -2.76 -2.09
C GLN A 344 -2.87 -4.10 -1.37
N GLN A 345 -3.77 -4.97 -1.83
CA GLN A 345 -3.78 -6.38 -1.43
C GLN A 345 -3.08 -7.27 -2.47
N ARG A 346 -3.31 -7.01 -3.77
CA ARG A 346 -2.65 -7.62 -4.93
C ARG A 346 -2.70 -6.65 -6.12
N ALA A 347 -1.99 -6.94 -7.21
CA ALA A 347 -1.81 -6.00 -8.33
C ALA A 347 -3.12 -5.43 -8.90
N GLU A 348 -4.19 -6.23 -8.88
CA GLU A 348 -5.51 -5.89 -9.42
C GLU A 348 -6.51 -5.38 -8.35
N VAL A 349 -6.07 -5.26 -7.09
CA VAL A 349 -6.91 -4.84 -5.96
C VAL A 349 -6.19 -3.79 -5.13
N PHE A 350 -6.49 -2.53 -5.40
CA PHE A 350 -5.81 -1.39 -4.78
C PHE A 350 -6.64 -0.11 -4.75
N GLN A 351 -6.15 0.82 -3.93
CA GLN A 351 -6.46 2.24 -3.98
C GLN A 351 -5.15 3.02 -4.08
N ARG A 352 -5.02 3.84 -5.12
CA ARG A 352 -3.79 4.56 -5.46
C ARG A 352 -4.06 6.04 -5.66
N VAL A 353 -3.14 6.85 -5.15
CA VAL A 353 -3.03 8.28 -5.46
C VAL A 353 -1.74 8.47 -6.25
N HIS A 354 -1.87 8.89 -7.50
CA HIS A 354 -0.74 9.19 -8.38
C HIS A 354 -0.12 10.55 -8.03
N THR A 355 1.09 10.81 -8.51
CA THR A 355 1.82 12.07 -8.23
C THR A 355 1.10 13.32 -8.75
N ASP A 356 0.24 13.19 -9.75
CA ASP A 356 -0.59 14.27 -10.31
C ASP A 356 -1.90 14.50 -9.52
N GLY A 357 -2.13 13.75 -8.45
CA GLY A 357 -3.34 13.78 -7.65
C GLY A 357 -4.47 12.90 -8.17
N THR A 358 -4.27 12.13 -9.25
CA THR A 358 -5.27 11.19 -9.76
C THR A 358 -5.54 10.08 -8.73
N TRP A 359 -6.81 9.89 -8.37
CA TRP A 359 -7.27 8.77 -7.55
C TRP A 359 -7.75 7.62 -8.43
N GLN A 360 -7.22 6.42 -8.19
CA GLN A 360 -7.64 5.19 -8.85
C GLN A 360 -8.03 4.15 -7.81
N ARG A 361 -9.17 3.50 -8.03
CA ARG A 361 -9.65 2.39 -7.22
C ARG A 361 -10.00 1.23 -8.15
N GLU A 362 -9.41 0.07 -7.89
CA GLU A 362 -9.59 -1.11 -8.73
C GLU A 362 -9.88 -2.35 -7.88
N THR A 363 -10.78 -3.20 -8.37
CA THR A 363 -11.08 -4.50 -7.78
C THR A 363 -11.74 -5.41 -8.82
N ASP A 364 -11.44 -6.70 -8.74
CA ASP A 364 -12.07 -7.78 -9.47
C ASP A 364 -13.30 -8.37 -8.74
N GLN A 365 -13.68 -7.79 -7.60
CA GLN A 365 -14.83 -8.19 -6.78
C GLN A 365 -15.86 -7.05 -6.66
N ALA A 366 -16.66 -7.06 -5.61
CA ALA A 366 -17.73 -6.08 -5.40
C ALA A 366 -17.23 -4.80 -4.71
N ILE A 367 -17.66 -3.65 -5.23
CA ILE A 367 -17.67 -2.37 -4.49
C ILE A 367 -19.07 -2.17 -3.90
N ARG A 368 -19.16 -2.02 -2.57
CA ARG A 368 -20.40 -1.66 -1.86
C ARG A 368 -20.23 -0.31 -1.19
N GLU A 369 -21.15 0.60 -1.46
CA GLU A 369 -21.17 1.96 -0.91
C GLU A 369 -22.54 2.22 -0.29
N LYS A 370 -22.56 2.65 0.97
CA LYS A 370 -23.76 3.05 1.71
C LYS A 370 -23.48 4.40 2.36
N SER A 371 -24.28 5.41 2.04
CA SER A 371 -24.18 6.74 2.63
C SER A 371 -25.57 7.32 2.86
N THR A 372 -25.67 8.29 3.77
CA THR A 372 -26.89 9.11 3.95
C THR A 372 -27.03 10.08 2.79
N ASP A 373 -25.95 10.80 2.48
CA ASP A 373 -25.86 11.76 1.39
C ASP A 373 -24.75 11.36 0.41
N ARG A 374 -24.94 11.66 -0.89
CA ARG A 374 -23.93 11.47 -1.93
C ARG A 374 -24.06 12.56 -2.99
N THR A 375 -23.04 13.39 -3.12
CA THR A 375 -22.91 14.39 -4.18
C THR A 375 -21.76 14.00 -5.10
N ILE A 376 -21.99 14.07 -6.42
CA ILE A 376 -20.96 13.86 -7.44
C ILE A 376 -20.95 15.11 -8.32
N GLU A 377 -19.83 15.82 -8.32
CA GLU A 377 -19.60 16.98 -9.18
C GLU A 377 -18.39 16.70 -10.07
N ASN A 378 -18.59 16.76 -11.38
CA ASN A 378 -17.56 16.52 -12.37
C ASN A 378 -17.85 17.30 -13.66
N THR A 379 -16.84 17.46 -14.50
CA THR A 379 -16.99 18.01 -15.85
C THR A 379 -17.48 16.95 -16.84
N THR A 380 -17.02 15.71 -16.67
CA THR A 380 -17.31 14.58 -17.55
C THR A 380 -17.49 13.30 -16.71
N GLU A 381 -18.57 12.55 -16.96
CA GLU A 381 -18.81 11.22 -16.39
C GLU A 381 -19.08 10.20 -17.50
N THR A 382 -18.37 9.07 -17.45
CA THR A 382 -18.61 7.93 -18.34
C THR A 382 -18.92 6.71 -17.50
N ARG A 383 -19.97 5.97 -17.87
CA ARG A 383 -20.37 4.74 -17.19
C ARG A 383 -20.64 3.65 -18.23
N THR A 384 -19.93 2.54 -18.10
CA THR A 384 -20.20 1.33 -18.87
C THR A 384 -20.69 0.25 -17.91
N SER A 385 -21.86 -0.32 -18.18
CA SER A 385 -22.46 -1.35 -17.33
C SER A 385 -23.27 -2.31 -18.18
N THR A 386 -23.15 -3.61 -17.91
CA THR A 386 -23.98 -4.64 -18.56
C THR A 386 -25.42 -4.58 -18.08
N THR A 387 -25.62 -4.30 -16.79
CA THR A 387 -26.94 -4.16 -16.18
C THR A 387 -26.92 -3.02 -15.17
N ARG A 388 -27.95 -2.18 -15.19
CA ARG A 388 -28.12 -1.08 -14.25
C ARG A 388 -29.56 -1.08 -13.74
N ASN A 389 -29.73 -1.38 -12.45
CA ASN A 389 -31.00 -1.27 -11.76
C ASN A 389 -30.98 -0.02 -10.86
N VAL A 390 -32.01 0.81 -10.95
CA VAL A 390 -32.16 2.01 -10.12
C VAL A 390 -33.55 1.98 -9.49
N THR A 391 -33.60 2.04 -8.17
CA THR A 391 -34.85 2.16 -7.41
C THR A 391 -34.81 3.46 -6.63
N VAL A 392 -35.74 4.36 -6.94
CA VAL A 392 -35.91 5.62 -6.24
C VAL A 392 -37.24 5.57 -5.50
N LYS A 393 -37.22 5.66 -4.17
CA LYS A 393 -38.42 5.55 -3.33
C LYS A 393 -39.29 6.81 -3.30
N ALA A 394 -38.71 7.94 -3.69
CA ALA A 394 -39.36 9.23 -3.74
C ALA A 394 -39.11 9.86 -5.12
N ASN A 395 -38.58 11.08 -5.17
CA ASN A 395 -38.44 11.83 -6.42
C ASN A 395 -37.13 11.52 -7.16
N SER A 396 -37.21 11.45 -8.49
CA SER A 396 -36.05 11.39 -9.40
C SER A 396 -36.18 12.50 -10.44
N THR A 397 -35.31 13.50 -10.37
CA THR A 397 -35.31 14.62 -11.32
C THR A 397 -34.06 14.55 -12.21
N MET A 398 -34.26 14.71 -13.52
CA MET A 398 -33.19 14.81 -14.50
C MET A 398 -33.35 16.10 -15.30
N THR A 399 -32.40 17.01 -15.16
CA THR A 399 -32.38 18.27 -15.93
C THR A 399 -31.21 18.24 -16.90
N VAL A 400 -31.51 18.26 -18.19
CA VAL A 400 -30.50 18.32 -19.25
C VAL A 400 -30.71 19.61 -20.02
N LEU A 401 -29.76 20.55 -19.91
CA LEU A 401 -29.82 21.84 -20.62
C LEU A 401 -29.50 21.67 -22.11
N GLY A 402 -28.67 20.68 -22.45
CA GLY A 402 -28.37 20.29 -23.82
C GLY A 402 -29.32 19.21 -24.34
N THR A 403 -28.82 18.40 -25.27
CA THR A 403 -29.58 17.29 -25.85
C THR A 403 -29.52 16.05 -24.96
N TYR A 404 -30.68 15.48 -24.64
CA TYR A 404 -30.78 14.12 -24.09
C TYR A 404 -31.09 13.13 -25.23
N LYS A 405 -30.24 12.10 -25.39
CA LYS A 405 -30.43 11.04 -26.39
C LYS A 405 -30.54 9.69 -25.71
N LEU A 406 -31.63 8.98 -25.97
CA LEU A 406 -31.85 7.60 -25.54
C LEU A 406 -31.92 6.71 -26.78
N MET A 407 -31.08 5.69 -26.83
CA MET A 407 -31.15 4.60 -27.81
C MET A 407 -31.33 3.31 -27.01
N SER A 408 -32.46 2.63 -27.22
CA SER A 408 -32.80 1.40 -26.51
C SER A 408 -33.50 0.45 -27.48
N GLY A 409 -33.32 -0.86 -27.29
CA GLY A 409 -34.08 -1.87 -28.03
C GLY A 409 -35.57 -1.88 -27.64
N HIS A 410 -35.90 -1.46 -26.41
CA HIS A 410 -37.28 -1.37 -25.92
C HIS A 410 -37.41 -0.28 -24.84
N ILE A 411 -38.53 0.45 -24.83
CA ILE A 411 -38.82 1.48 -23.83
C ILE A 411 -40.27 1.28 -23.37
N GLN A 412 -40.48 1.26 -22.06
CA GLN A 412 -41.80 1.19 -21.44
C GLN A 412 -41.93 2.30 -20.41
N HIS A 413 -42.93 3.18 -20.59
CA HIS A 413 -43.30 4.19 -19.61
C HIS A 413 -44.65 3.80 -19.00
N ILE A 414 -44.68 3.67 -17.68
CA ILE A 414 -45.89 3.37 -16.91
C ILE A 414 -45.97 4.41 -15.81
N ALA A 415 -47.12 5.07 -15.69
CA ALA A 415 -47.41 6.01 -14.61
C ALA A 415 -48.72 5.59 -13.93
N ASP A 416 -48.69 5.50 -12.60
CA ASP A 416 -49.91 5.41 -11.77
C ASP A 416 -50.36 6.83 -11.40
N GLY A 417 -50.89 7.53 -12.40
CA GLY A 417 -51.20 8.96 -12.33
C GLY A 417 -51.03 9.63 -13.70
N ASP A 418 -50.71 10.92 -13.67
CA ASP A 418 -50.55 11.71 -14.90
C ASP A 418 -49.24 11.38 -15.62
N TYR A 419 -49.31 11.22 -16.94
CA TYR A 419 -48.16 11.11 -17.83
C TYR A 419 -48.19 12.23 -18.86
N ALA A 420 -47.17 13.09 -18.85
CA ALA A 420 -47.10 14.26 -19.71
C ALA A 420 -45.86 14.24 -20.60
N VAL A 421 -46.07 14.51 -21.89
CA VAL A 421 -45.01 14.74 -22.88
C VAL A 421 -45.32 16.05 -23.58
N ALA A 422 -44.40 17.01 -23.53
CA ALA A 422 -44.60 18.33 -24.11
C ALA A 422 -43.37 18.77 -24.91
N ALA A 423 -43.61 19.41 -26.06
CA ALA A 423 -42.59 20.06 -26.86
C ALA A 423 -43.16 21.38 -27.39
N THR A 424 -42.39 22.47 -27.28
CA THR A 424 -42.83 23.81 -27.72
C THR A 424 -42.71 24.02 -29.23
N LYS A 425 -41.92 23.18 -29.91
CA LYS A 425 -41.70 23.26 -31.36
C LYS A 425 -42.32 22.08 -32.08
N LYS A 426 -41.66 20.91 -32.00
CA LYS A 426 -42.04 19.72 -32.76
C LYS A 426 -42.05 18.50 -31.84
N LEU A 427 -43.18 17.80 -31.85
CA LEU A 427 -43.31 16.44 -31.33
C LEU A 427 -43.44 15.51 -32.54
N MET A 428 -42.59 14.49 -32.64
CA MET A 428 -42.67 13.47 -33.70
C MET A 428 -42.83 12.11 -33.06
N GLN A 429 -43.80 11.35 -33.55
CA GLN A 429 -44.01 9.95 -33.21
C GLN A 429 -44.08 9.18 -34.52
N HIS A 430 -43.29 8.13 -34.64
CA HIS A 430 -43.25 7.28 -35.81
C HIS A 430 -43.08 5.83 -35.35
N ALA A 431 -43.96 4.97 -35.86
CA ALA A 431 -43.95 3.53 -35.60
C ALA A 431 -44.64 2.83 -36.78
N GLU A 432 -44.40 1.53 -36.91
CA GLU A 432 -45.11 0.68 -37.88
C GLU A 432 -46.59 0.51 -37.51
N SER A 433 -46.88 0.43 -36.21
CA SER A 433 -48.24 0.42 -35.66
C SER A 433 -48.29 1.26 -34.38
N ALA A 434 -49.46 1.82 -34.10
CA ALA A 434 -49.73 2.56 -32.88
C ALA A 434 -51.18 2.34 -32.47
N GLU A 435 -51.40 2.12 -31.18
CA GLU A 435 -52.73 2.00 -30.58
C GLU A 435 -52.86 3.03 -29.47
N LEU A 436 -54.01 3.69 -29.42
CA LEU A 436 -54.35 4.65 -28.38
C LEU A 436 -55.74 4.30 -27.86
N ASP A 437 -55.80 3.82 -26.63
CA ASP A 437 -57.04 3.56 -25.91
C ASP A 437 -57.22 4.61 -24.80
N VAL A 438 -58.34 5.33 -24.86
CA VAL A 438 -58.68 6.39 -23.90
C VAL A 438 -60.09 6.15 -23.40
N THR A 439 -60.21 5.69 -22.15
CA THR A 439 -61.49 5.26 -21.56
C THR A 439 -62.50 6.38 -21.35
N ARG A 440 -62.02 7.61 -21.10
CA ARG A 440 -62.86 8.73 -20.66
C ARG A 440 -62.98 9.80 -21.73
N THR A 441 -61.94 10.62 -21.88
CA THR A 441 -62.00 11.80 -22.75
C THR A 441 -60.72 11.94 -23.53
N TRP A 442 -60.87 11.96 -24.85
CA TRP A 442 -59.82 12.34 -25.79
C TRP A 442 -60.12 13.73 -26.32
N THR A 443 -59.16 14.64 -26.27
CA THR A 443 -59.30 16.01 -26.78
C THR A 443 -58.07 16.37 -27.59
N THR A 444 -58.31 16.85 -28.81
CA THR A 444 -57.28 17.33 -29.72
C THR A 444 -57.61 18.75 -30.14
N THR A 445 -56.64 19.65 -30.01
CA THR A 445 -56.76 21.02 -30.47
C THR A 445 -55.59 21.32 -31.39
N ALA A 446 -55.88 21.76 -32.61
CA ALA A 446 -54.88 22.18 -33.58
C ALA A 446 -55.44 23.30 -34.44
N GLN A 447 -54.57 24.18 -34.94
CA GLN A 447 -54.96 25.13 -35.98
C GLN A 447 -55.28 24.40 -37.28
N ASN A 448 -54.49 23.38 -37.62
CA ASN A 448 -54.67 22.51 -38.78
C ASN A 448 -54.49 21.05 -38.35
N ALA A 449 -55.37 20.16 -38.83
CA ALA A 449 -55.28 18.72 -38.64
C ALA A 449 -55.49 18.01 -39.97
N THR A 450 -54.57 17.09 -40.31
CA THR A 450 -54.63 16.29 -41.54
C THR A 450 -54.55 14.82 -41.18
N HIS A 451 -55.52 14.03 -41.65
CA HIS A 451 -55.55 12.58 -41.47
C HIS A 451 -55.37 11.92 -42.84
N ASN A 452 -54.16 11.41 -43.11
CA ASN A 452 -53.86 10.69 -44.34
C ASN A 452 -54.07 9.20 -44.12
N VAL A 453 -55.21 8.67 -44.54
CA VAL A 453 -55.55 7.25 -44.43
C VAL A 453 -55.54 6.62 -45.82
N ALA A 454 -54.59 5.72 -46.06
CA ALA A 454 -54.37 5.13 -47.39
C ALA A 454 -55.40 4.07 -47.78
N GLN A 455 -56.04 3.45 -46.78
CA GLN A 455 -57.05 2.42 -46.96
C GLN A 455 -58.35 2.85 -46.30
N THR A 456 -58.70 2.24 -45.16
CA THR A 456 -60.01 2.43 -44.52
C THR A 456 -59.90 3.36 -43.32
N LEU A 457 -60.75 4.40 -43.28
CA LEU A 457 -61.06 5.15 -42.07
C LEU A 457 -62.43 4.68 -41.56
N GLU A 458 -62.48 4.11 -40.36
CA GLU A 458 -63.71 3.68 -39.70
C GLU A 458 -64.00 4.54 -38.47
N GLU A 459 -65.22 5.09 -38.37
CA GLU A 459 -65.67 5.88 -37.24
C GLU A 459 -66.91 5.22 -36.61
N LYS A 460 -66.73 4.54 -35.47
CA LYS A 460 -67.82 3.91 -34.71
C LYS A 460 -68.25 4.81 -33.56
N ILE A 461 -69.44 5.41 -33.66
CA ILE A 461 -69.98 6.33 -32.66
C ILE A 461 -71.21 5.70 -32.00
N GLY A 462 -71.12 5.38 -30.71
CA GLY A 462 -72.20 4.70 -29.98
C GLY A 462 -73.41 5.58 -29.65
N GLN A 463 -73.26 6.91 -29.72
CA GLN A 463 -74.32 7.88 -29.44
C GLN A 463 -74.39 8.90 -30.60
N ILE A 464 -73.92 10.13 -30.40
CA ILE A 464 -74.09 11.23 -31.37
C ILE A 464 -72.76 11.53 -32.07
N LYS A 465 -72.76 11.50 -33.41
CA LYS A 465 -71.71 12.12 -34.23
C LYS A 465 -72.11 13.58 -34.51
N LYS A 466 -71.34 14.54 -33.98
CA LYS A 466 -71.53 15.98 -34.24
C LYS A 466 -70.37 16.50 -35.10
N SER A 467 -70.69 16.95 -36.32
CA SER A 467 -69.73 17.59 -37.22
C SER A 467 -70.23 19.00 -37.55
N VAL A 468 -69.42 20.01 -37.26
CA VAL A 468 -69.81 21.42 -37.37
C VAL A 468 -68.68 22.18 -38.05
N ALA A 469 -69.00 22.85 -39.16
CA ALA A 469 -68.09 23.74 -39.87
C ALA A 469 -68.61 25.18 -39.82
N GLY A 470 -67.72 26.16 -39.58
CA GLY A 470 -68.10 27.57 -39.50
C GLY A 470 -68.35 28.25 -40.86
N GLN A 471 -67.89 27.62 -41.96
CA GLN A 471 -68.08 28.14 -43.33
C GLN A 471 -68.68 27.08 -44.26
N MET A 472 -67.99 25.94 -44.42
CA MET A 472 -68.40 24.88 -45.35
C MET A 472 -68.02 23.51 -44.81
N GLN A 473 -68.95 22.56 -44.94
CA GLN A 473 -68.66 21.14 -44.79
C GLN A 473 -68.66 20.49 -46.17
N GLN A 474 -67.55 19.88 -46.56
CA GLN A 474 -67.36 19.28 -47.88
C GLN A 474 -67.15 17.77 -47.75
N ILE A 475 -67.99 16.97 -48.40
CA ILE A 475 -67.86 15.52 -48.52
C ILE A 475 -67.73 15.20 -50.00
N VAL A 476 -66.57 14.68 -50.41
CA VAL A 476 -66.27 14.37 -51.81
C VAL A 476 -65.90 12.90 -51.93
N ALA A 477 -66.69 12.15 -52.69
CA ALA A 477 -66.44 10.75 -53.03
C ALA A 477 -67.05 10.45 -54.39
N PRO A 478 -66.58 9.40 -55.10
CA PRO A 478 -67.23 8.95 -56.34
C PRO A 478 -68.71 8.59 -56.14
N GLN A 479 -69.05 7.99 -54.99
CA GLN A 479 -70.44 7.74 -54.58
C GLN A 479 -70.60 8.03 -53.09
N VAL A 480 -71.76 8.57 -52.69
CA VAL A 480 -72.09 8.94 -51.32
C VAL A 480 -73.30 8.13 -50.84
N TRP A 481 -73.21 7.66 -49.60
CA TRP A 481 -74.28 6.99 -48.87
C TRP A 481 -74.61 7.76 -47.60
N PHE A 482 -75.88 8.09 -47.38
CA PHE A 482 -76.35 8.72 -46.16
C PHE A 482 -77.61 8.00 -45.68
N GLY A 483 -77.54 7.25 -44.58
CA GLY A 483 -78.68 6.47 -44.08
C GLY A 483 -78.26 5.21 -43.33
N SER A 484 -79.11 4.18 -43.34
CA SER A 484 -78.88 2.90 -42.67
C SER A 484 -78.04 1.94 -43.52
N SER A 485 -77.84 0.69 -43.10
CA SER A 485 -77.15 -0.32 -43.93
C SER A 485 -77.94 -0.76 -45.17
N THR A 486 -79.23 -0.44 -45.25
CA THR A 486 -80.13 -0.86 -46.33
C THR A 486 -80.82 0.30 -47.05
N ILE A 487 -80.87 1.49 -46.43
CA ILE A 487 -81.55 2.67 -46.98
C ILE A 487 -80.57 3.81 -47.10
N ASN A 488 -80.30 4.25 -48.33
CA ASN A 488 -79.68 5.55 -48.60
C ASN A 488 -80.78 6.61 -48.75
N THR A 489 -80.89 7.54 -47.81
CA THR A 489 -81.91 8.59 -47.86
C THR A 489 -81.75 9.51 -49.07
N LEU A 490 -80.56 9.54 -49.70
CA LEU A 490 -80.35 10.28 -50.95
C LEU A 490 -81.06 9.63 -52.14
N ASN A 491 -81.34 8.32 -52.10
CA ASN A 491 -82.12 7.65 -53.14
C ASN A 491 -83.54 8.24 -53.24
N LEU A 492 -84.09 8.78 -52.15
CA LEU A 492 -85.37 9.49 -52.18
C LEU A 492 -85.37 10.64 -53.20
N MET A 493 -84.24 11.31 -53.40
CA MET A 493 -84.14 12.36 -54.43
C MET A 493 -84.26 11.79 -55.84
N LEU A 494 -83.67 10.62 -56.08
CA LEU A 494 -83.75 9.93 -57.37
C LEU A 494 -85.14 9.34 -57.62
N GLU A 495 -85.74 8.73 -56.59
CA GLU A 495 -87.11 8.20 -56.62
C GLU A 495 -88.14 9.32 -56.79
N LEU A 496 -87.91 10.49 -56.20
CA LEU A 496 -88.74 11.66 -56.43
C LEU A 496 -88.61 12.16 -57.87
N CYS A 497 -87.39 12.22 -58.44
CA CYS A 497 -87.22 12.53 -59.86
C CYS A 497 -87.96 11.53 -60.76
N ASP A 498 -87.92 10.24 -60.41
CA ASP A 498 -88.64 9.19 -61.14
C ASP A 498 -90.16 9.36 -61.02
N THR A 499 -90.66 9.59 -59.81
CA THR A 499 -92.08 9.82 -59.52
C THR A 499 -92.59 11.05 -60.29
N VAL A 500 -91.83 12.15 -60.29
CA VAL A 500 -92.15 13.36 -61.06
C VAL A 500 -92.12 13.08 -62.57
N GLN A 501 -91.15 12.30 -63.05
CA GLN A 501 -91.08 11.89 -64.46
C GLN A 501 -92.32 11.07 -64.86
N GLN A 502 -92.70 10.07 -64.06
CA GLN A 502 -93.88 9.24 -64.29
C GLN A 502 -95.17 10.06 -64.22
N LEU A 503 -95.31 10.93 -63.22
CA LEU A 503 -96.46 11.82 -63.09
C LEU A 503 -96.59 12.75 -64.30
N ALA A 504 -95.49 13.35 -64.75
CA ALA A 504 -95.48 14.20 -65.92
C ALA A 504 -95.82 13.40 -67.20
N GLN A 505 -95.33 12.18 -67.35
CA GLN A 505 -95.68 11.32 -68.49
C GLN A 505 -97.16 10.94 -68.47
N GLN A 506 -97.69 10.49 -67.34
CA GLN A 506 -99.12 10.17 -67.18
C GLN A 506 -99.99 11.41 -67.44
N THR A 507 -99.57 12.58 -66.95
CA THR A 507 -100.26 13.85 -67.20
C THR A 507 -100.17 14.26 -68.67
N ALA A 508 -99.06 14.01 -69.37
CA ALA A 508 -98.97 14.28 -70.80
C ALA A 508 -99.86 13.32 -71.64
N GLN A 509 -100.11 12.12 -71.13
CA GLN A 509 -100.81 11.05 -71.84
C GLN A 509 -102.29 10.88 -71.46
N HIS A 510 -102.78 11.56 -70.42
CA HIS A 510 -104.17 11.42 -70.00
C HIS A 510 -105.14 11.94 -71.08
N THR A 511 -106.35 11.39 -71.09
CA THR A 511 -107.41 11.76 -72.03
C THR A 511 -108.73 11.93 -71.29
N HIS A 512 -109.63 12.77 -71.83
CA HIS A 512 -110.98 12.99 -71.31
C HIS A 512 -112.02 12.37 -72.23
N THR A 513 -112.92 11.53 -71.70
CA THR A 513 -113.91 10.76 -72.47
C THR A 513 -114.96 11.63 -73.16
N ASN A 514 -115.17 12.84 -72.64
CA ASN A 514 -116.13 13.84 -73.09
C ASN A 514 -115.61 14.74 -74.23
N ASN A 515 -114.38 14.54 -74.72
CA ASN A 515 -113.82 15.34 -75.82
C ASN A 515 -112.96 14.51 -76.79
N GLY A 516 -113.52 13.41 -77.33
CA GLY A 516 -112.91 12.64 -78.42
C GLY A 516 -111.61 11.90 -78.10
N SER A 517 -111.31 11.67 -76.81
CA SER A 517 -110.07 11.01 -76.35
C SER A 517 -108.78 11.73 -76.75
N SER A 518 -108.80 13.07 -76.88
CA SER A 518 -107.59 13.86 -77.18
C SER A 518 -106.72 14.09 -75.93
N GLN A 519 -105.40 14.02 -76.10
CA GLN A 519 -104.42 14.43 -75.08
C GLN A 519 -104.45 15.96 -74.82
N PRO A 520 -103.82 16.46 -73.74
CA PRO A 520 -103.76 17.89 -73.44
C PRO A 520 -103.07 18.70 -74.55
N THR A 521 -103.51 19.95 -74.77
CA THR A 521 -102.95 20.84 -75.80
C THR A 521 -101.48 21.22 -75.55
N ASN A 522 -100.99 21.06 -74.33
CA ASN A 522 -99.60 21.30 -73.91
C ASN A 522 -98.80 20.01 -73.62
N SER A 523 -99.25 18.84 -74.10
CA SER A 523 -98.62 17.53 -73.82
C SER A 523 -97.12 17.46 -74.14
N GLY A 524 -96.67 18.13 -75.21
CA GLY A 524 -95.26 18.20 -75.59
C GLY A 524 -94.38 18.90 -74.55
N SER A 525 -94.84 20.03 -74.00
CA SER A 525 -94.13 20.77 -72.94
C SER A 525 -94.09 19.97 -71.62
N ILE A 526 -95.15 19.23 -71.31
CA ILE A 526 -95.20 18.35 -70.14
C ILE A 526 -94.21 17.18 -70.32
N SER A 527 -94.14 16.61 -71.53
CA SER A 527 -93.17 15.54 -71.86
C SER A 527 -91.71 16.03 -71.77
N ALA A 528 -91.43 17.28 -72.16
CA ALA A 528 -90.10 17.89 -71.99
C ALA A 528 -89.73 18.06 -70.49
N THR A 529 -90.73 18.30 -69.63
CA THR A 529 -90.53 18.34 -68.18
C THR A 529 -90.17 16.96 -67.64
N ALA A 530 -90.83 15.90 -68.11
CA ALA A 530 -90.49 14.52 -67.78
C ALA A 530 -89.04 14.17 -68.19
N ALA A 531 -88.60 14.60 -69.38
CA ALA A 531 -87.22 14.40 -69.84
C ALA A 531 -86.20 15.13 -68.95
N THR A 532 -86.54 16.33 -68.46
CA THR A 532 -85.69 17.09 -67.53
C THR A 532 -85.52 16.36 -66.19
N ALA A 533 -86.61 15.81 -65.64
CA ALA A 533 -86.57 15.00 -64.42
C ALA A 533 -85.69 13.74 -64.62
N GLY A 534 -85.84 13.05 -65.77
CA GLY A 534 -84.98 11.93 -66.14
C GLY A 534 -83.50 12.30 -66.26
N ASN A 535 -83.17 13.44 -66.86
CA ASN A 535 -81.80 13.94 -66.97
C ASN A 535 -81.18 14.29 -65.61
N LEU A 536 -81.96 14.88 -64.70
CA LEU A 536 -81.52 15.15 -63.33
C LEU A 536 -81.25 13.86 -62.56
N LYS A 537 -82.14 12.87 -62.68
CA LYS A 537 -81.94 11.52 -62.11
C LYS A 537 -80.64 10.91 -62.63
N ALA A 538 -80.42 10.93 -63.94
CA ALA A 538 -79.19 10.41 -64.55
C ALA A 538 -77.93 11.11 -64.02
N LYS A 539 -77.95 12.45 -63.96
CA LYS A 539 -76.82 13.25 -63.44
C LYS A 539 -76.47 12.89 -62.00
N TYR A 540 -77.45 12.90 -61.10
CA TYR A 540 -77.19 12.69 -59.67
C TYR A 540 -77.02 11.23 -59.29
N SER A 541 -77.53 10.28 -60.08
CA SER A 541 -77.29 8.84 -59.87
C SER A 541 -75.81 8.45 -59.95
N THR A 542 -74.97 9.26 -60.61
CA THR A 542 -73.52 9.01 -60.69
C THR A 542 -72.81 9.15 -59.36
N VAL A 543 -73.35 9.95 -58.44
CA VAL A 543 -72.74 10.28 -57.14
C VAL A 543 -73.54 9.78 -55.93
N ILE A 544 -74.75 9.28 -56.14
CA ILE A 544 -75.57 8.67 -55.09
C ILE A 544 -75.39 7.15 -55.19
N LYS A 545 -74.95 6.51 -54.10
CA LYS A 545 -74.86 5.06 -54.04
C LYS A 545 -76.28 4.47 -53.99
N GLN A 546 -76.69 3.78 -55.06
CA GLN A 546 -78.00 3.13 -55.13
C GLN A 546 -78.08 1.90 -54.24
#